data_AF-A0AAD6VJC0-F1
#
_entry.id   AF-A0AAD6VJC0-F1
#
_cell.length_a   1.000
_cell.length_b   1.000
_cell.length_c   1.000
_cell.angle_alpha   90.00
_cell.angle_beta   90.00
_cell.angle_gamma   90.00
#
_symmetry.space_group_name_H-M   'P 1'
#
loop_
_entity.id
_entity.type
_entity.pdbx_description
1 polymer ?
#
loop_
_entity_poly.entity_id
_entity_poly.type
_entity_poly.pdbx_seq_one_letter_code
_entity_poly.pdbx_strand_id
1 'polypeptide(L)'
;MRRKELQNERQRRHRALKRAAEEEKNPGGRKRRKVDLKYRETASRSAVAEASRPAREIKQKVKAETRKPAGRKQKKPVRSAKYVNWMTPFSWSAIAAAQAKVGWGYTNILRELQRANYDFYQHLTIQTIMGWIETVGGFSRWKPSVTTKAGSAAFW
;
A
#
# COMPACT_ATOMS: atom_id res chain seq x y z
N MET A 1 -7.54 -35.80 26.65
CA MET A 1 -6.78 -36.08 25.41
C MET A 1 -7.69 -36.35 24.20
N ARG A 2 -8.65 -37.29 24.23
CA ARG A 2 -9.46 -37.72 23.05
C ARG A 2 -10.33 -36.68 22.33
N ARG A 3 -10.74 -35.56 22.96
CA ARG A 3 -11.63 -34.55 22.33
C ARG A 3 -10.95 -33.74 21.22
N LYS A 4 -9.63 -33.48 21.36
CA LYS A 4 -8.86 -32.65 20.42
C LYS A 4 -8.54 -33.40 19.13
N GLU A 5 -8.33 -34.71 19.23
CA GLU A 5 -8.11 -35.62 18.10
C GLU A 5 -9.38 -35.75 17.26
N LEU A 6 -10.53 -35.94 17.90
CA LEU A 6 -11.84 -36.03 17.24
C LEU A 6 -12.20 -34.75 16.47
N GLN A 7 -11.82 -33.58 16.98
CA GLN A 7 -12.03 -32.30 16.30
C GLN A 7 -11.09 -32.12 15.10
N ASN A 8 -9.82 -32.50 15.23
CA ASN A 8 -8.86 -32.50 14.13
C ASN A 8 -9.26 -33.47 13.03
N GLU A 9 -9.77 -34.65 13.38
CA GLU A 9 -10.21 -35.64 12.41
C GLU A 9 -11.44 -35.17 11.64
N ARG A 10 -12.43 -34.58 12.31
CA ARG A 10 -13.59 -33.95 11.66
C ARG A 10 -13.15 -32.83 10.71
N GLN A 11 -12.18 -32.01 11.11
CA GLN A 11 -11.69 -30.92 10.28
C GLN A 11 -10.93 -31.43 9.03
N ARG A 12 -10.17 -32.52 9.16
CA ARG A 12 -9.49 -33.18 8.03
C ARG A 12 -10.49 -33.77 7.05
N ARG A 13 -11.50 -34.52 7.53
CA ARG A 13 -12.57 -35.09 6.68
C ARG A 13 -13.33 -34.00 5.91
N HIS A 14 -13.66 -32.90 6.58
CA HIS A 14 -14.35 -31.79 5.93
C HIS A 14 -13.49 -31.11 4.83
N ARG A 15 -12.17 -30.97 5.04
CA ARG A 15 -11.26 -30.41 4.02
C ARG A 15 -11.10 -31.35 2.83
N ALA A 16 -11.04 -32.66 3.05
CA ALA A 16 -10.96 -33.66 1.99
C ALA A 16 -12.23 -33.65 1.11
N LEU A 17 -13.41 -33.65 1.72
CA LEU A 17 -14.69 -33.56 1.00
C LEU A 17 -14.82 -32.28 0.17
N LYS A 18 -14.35 -31.14 0.70
CA LYS A 18 -14.34 -29.88 -0.05
C LYS A 18 -13.42 -29.91 -1.27
N ARG A 19 -12.24 -30.53 -1.16
CA ARG A 19 -11.30 -30.65 -2.29
C ARG A 19 -11.86 -31.55 -3.38
N ALA A 20 -12.41 -32.71 -3.00
CA ALA A 20 -13.05 -33.63 -3.95
C ALA A 20 -14.23 -32.97 -4.70
N ALA A 21 -15.08 -32.23 -3.99
CA ALA A 21 -16.19 -31.49 -4.60
C ALA A 21 -15.75 -30.32 -5.50
N GLU A 22 -14.55 -29.77 -5.29
CA GLU A 22 -14.00 -28.69 -6.10
C GLU A 22 -13.33 -29.25 -7.37
N GLU A 23 -12.71 -30.43 -7.31
CA GLU A 23 -12.20 -31.17 -8.46
C GLU A 23 -13.34 -31.64 -9.38
N GLU A 24 -14.45 -32.13 -8.83
CA GLU A 24 -15.61 -32.58 -9.62
C GLU A 24 -16.28 -31.43 -10.40
N LYS A 25 -16.22 -30.20 -9.87
CA LYS A 25 -16.75 -28.99 -10.55
C LYS A 25 -15.83 -28.42 -11.63
N ASN A 26 -14.59 -28.90 -11.77
CA ASN A 26 -13.61 -28.34 -12.70
C ASN A 26 -12.83 -29.45 -13.42
N PRO A 27 -13.47 -30.28 -14.28
CA PRO A 27 -12.82 -31.43 -14.94
C PRO A 27 -11.78 -31.04 -16.01
N GLY A 28 -11.42 -29.76 -16.13
CA GLY A 28 -10.45 -29.27 -17.10
C GLY A 28 -9.71 -28.07 -16.55
N GLY A 29 -8.53 -28.30 -15.96
CA GLY A 29 -7.64 -27.24 -15.50
C GLY A 29 -7.49 -26.13 -16.54
N ARG A 30 -7.63 -24.87 -16.11
CA ARG A 30 -7.60 -23.69 -16.98
C ARG A 30 -6.29 -23.64 -17.78
N LYS A 31 -6.32 -24.06 -19.05
CA LYS A 31 -5.25 -23.81 -20.00
C LYS A 31 -5.13 -22.29 -20.19
N ARG A 32 -4.04 -21.71 -19.71
CA ARG A 32 -3.69 -20.30 -19.94
C ARG A 32 -3.48 -20.09 -21.44
N ARG A 33 -4.44 -19.48 -22.13
CA ARG A 33 -4.23 -18.96 -23.49
C ARG A 33 -3.25 -17.80 -23.40
N LYS A 34 -2.06 -17.97 -23.99
CA LYS A 34 -1.13 -16.86 -24.25
C LYS A 34 -1.73 -16.04 -25.40
N VAL A 35 -1.99 -14.76 -25.15
CA VAL A 35 -2.41 -13.81 -26.16
C VAL A 35 -1.17 -13.00 -26.52
N ASP A 36 -0.69 -13.15 -27.75
CA ASP A 36 0.42 -12.35 -28.28
C ASP A 36 -0.08 -10.94 -28.59
N LEU A 37 0.34 -9.98 -27.77
CA LEU A 37 0.04 -8.57 -27.96
C LEU A 37 1.14 -7.94 -28.83
N LYS A 38 0.85 -7.70 -30.11
CA LYS A 38 1.74 -6.91 -30.99
C LYS A 38 1.82 -5.47 -30.47
N TYR A 39 3.04 -5.03 -30.15
CA TYR A 39 3.33 -3.71 -29.62
C TYR A 39 3.27 -2.67 -30.76
N ARG A 40 2.38 -1.67 -30.64
CA ARG A 40 2.44 -0.46 -31.44
C ARG A 40 2.89 0.67 -30.51
N GLU A 41 4.14 1.08 -30.65
CA GLU A 41 4.71 2.20 -29.93
C GLU A 41 4.03 3.48 -30.41
N THR A 42 3.34 4.17 -29.50
CA THR A 42 3.30 5.64 -29.34
C THR A 42 2.15 6.00 -28.40
N ALA A 43 2.52 6.60 -27.26
CA ALA A 43 1.75 7.47 -26.37
C ALA A 43 1.79 7.06 -24.88
N SER A 44 2.44 7.91 -24.08
CA SER A 44 2.13 8.19 -22.67
C SER A 44 1.98 6.98 -21.72
N ARG A 45 3.08 6.62 -21.03
CA ARG A 45 3.12 5.55 -20.00
C ARG A 45 2.11 5.72 -18.86
N SER A 46 1.61 6.92 -18.59
CA SER A 46 0.62 7.17 -17.53
C SER A 46 -0.82 6.86 -17.97
N ALA A 47 -1.18 7.11 -19.25
CA ALA A 47 -2.53 6.88 -19.75
C ALA A 47 -2.84 5.39 -20.01
N VAL A 48 -1.85 4.60 -20.41
CA VAL A 48 -2.03 3.16 -20.74
C VAL A 48 -2.30 2.30 -19.49
N ALA A 49 -1.78 2.70 -18.32
CA ALA A 49 -2.00 1.98 -17.07
C ALA A 49 -3.46 2.07 -16.57
N GLU A 50 -4.16 3.16 -16.89
CA GLU A 50 -5.59 3.32 -16.59
C GLU A 50 -6.47 2.67 -17.65
N ALA A 51 -6.10 2.79 -18.94
CA ALA A 51 -6.82 2.16 -20.05
C ALA A 51 -6.79 0.62 -20.04
N SER A 52 -5.76 -0.01 -19.44
CA SER A 52 -5.67 -1.48 -19.30
C SER A 52 -6.48 -2.07 -18.13
N ARG A 53 -7.25 -1.25 -17.40
CA ARG A 53 -8.05 -1.69 -16.23
C ARG A 53 -9.58 -1.72 -16.44
N PRO A 54 -10.16 -2.04 -17.62
CA PRO A 54 -11.61 -2.20 -17.74
C PRO A 54 -12.14 -3.30 -16.79
N ALA A 55 -11.28 -4.26 -16.44
CA ALA A 55 -11.60 -5.32 -15.50
C ALA A 55 -11.91 -4.84 -14.08
N ARG A 56 -11.44 -3.66 -13.64
CA ARG A 56 -11.67 -3.21 -12.26
C ARG A 56 -13.06 -2.62 -12.08
N GLU A 57 -13.49 -1.80 -13.04
CA GLU A 57 -14.85 -1.24 -13.08
C GLU A 57 -15.88 -2.33 -13.35
N ILE A 58 -15.63 -3.22 -14.32
CA ILE A 58 -16.52 -4.36 -14.59
C ILE A 58 -16.63 -5.26 -13.35
N LYS A 59 -15.53 -5.56 -12.65
CA LYS A 59 -15.58 -6.31 -11.37
C LYS A 59 -16.33 -5.56 -10.27
N GLN A 60 -16.25 -4.23 -10.22
CA GLN A 60 -17.03 -3.44 -9.27
C GLN A 60 -18.52 -3.46 -9.60
N LYS A 61 -18.90 -3.32 -10.88
CA LYS A 61 -20.29 -3.43 -11.36
C LYS A 61 -20.88 -4.81 -11.07
N VAL A 62 -20.18 -5.87 -11.47
CA VAL A 62 -20.56 -7.26 -11.18
C VAL A 62 -20.67 -7.50 -9.67
N LYS A 63 -19.73 -6.99 -8.86
CA LYS A 63 -19.78 -7.13 -7.39
C LYS A 63 -20.88 -6.30 -6.75
N ALA A 64 -21.32 -5.20 -7.36
CA ALA A 64 -22.47 -4.42 -6.91
C ALA A 64 -23.79 -5.15 -7.21
N GLU A 65 -23.91 -5.73 -8.42
CA GLU A 65 -25.10 -6.44 -8.90
C GLU A 65 -25.29 -7.82 -8.24
N THR A 66 -24.21 -8.57 -7.99
CA THR A 66 -24.28 -9.94 -7.42
C THR A 66 -24.22 -9.98 -5.90
N ARG A 67 -24.11 -8.83 -5.21
CA ARG A 67 -24.00 -8.82 -3.75
C ARG A 67 -25.36 -9.11 -3.11
N LYS A 68 -25.55 -10.35 -2.65
CA LYS A 68 -26.40 -10.60 -1.48
C LYS A 68 -25.90 -9.71 -0.33
N PRO A 69 -26.74 -9.22 0.61
CA PRO A 69 -26.32 -8.35 1.71
C PRO A 69 -25.50 -9.12 2.78
N ALA A 70 -24.39 -9.72 2.36
CA ALA A 70 -23.46 -10.42 3.21
C ALA A 70 -22.19 -9.57 3.38
N GLY A 71 -21.88 -9.27 4.64
CA GLY A 71 -20.68 -8.55 5.06
C GLY A 71 -20.88 -7.05 5.29
N ARG A 72 -19.90 -6.44 5.96
CA ARG A 72 -19.90 -5.03 6.35
C ARG A 72 -19.99 -4.12 5.11
N LYS A 73 -20.94 -3.18 5.11
CA LYS A 73 -21.03 -2.13 4.09
C LYS A 73 -19.76 -1.28 4.14
N GLN A 74 -19.22 -0.94 2.96
CA GLN A 74 -18.06 -0.06 2.87
C GLN A 74 -18.51 1.36 3.23
N LYS A 75 -18.03 1.89 4.37
CA LYS A 75 -18.45 3.21 4.87
C LYS A 75 -17.81 4.40 4.13
N LYS A 76 -16.67 4.19 3.47
CA LYS A 76 -15.89 5.24 2.81
C LYS A 76 -15.54 4.85 1.37
N PRO A 77 -15.68 5.75 0.39
CA PRO A 77 -15.30 5.48 -0.99
C PRO A 77 -13.79 5.15 -1.09
N VAL A 78 -13.43 4.36 -2.10
CA VAL A 78 -12.02 4.09 -2.39
C VAL A 78 -11.39 5.39 -2.90
N ARG A 79 -10.45 5.97 -2.14
CA ARG A 79 -9.67 7.11 -2.60
C ARG A 79 -8.49 6.63 -3.44
N SER A 80 -8.19 7.32 -4.53
CA SER A 80 -6.99 7.09 -5.34
C SER A 80 -5.75 7.40 -4.49
N ALA A 81 -4.77 6.49 -4.46
CA ALA A 81 -3.50 6.77 -3.82
C ALA A 81 -2.76 7.85 -4.61
N LYS A 82 -2.44 8.97 -3.97
CA LYS A 82 -1.54 9.98 -4.54
C LYS A 82 -0.13 9.63 -4.10
N TYR A 83 0.77 9.46 -5.06
CA TYR A 83 2.19 9.36 -4.78
C TYR A 83 2.73 10.77 -4.56
N VAL A 84 3.25 11.05 -3.36
CA VAL A 84 3.90 12.31 -3.04
C VAL A 84 5.39 12.02 -2.84
N ASN A 85 6.24 12.72 -3.59
CA ASN A 85 7.68 12.67 -3.37
C ASN A 85 8.04 13.64 -2.24
N TRP A 86 8.22 13.12 -1.03
CA TRP A 86 8.63 13.90 0.14
C TRP A 86 10.12 14.30 0.13
N MET A 87 10.91 13.72 -0.77
CA MET A 87 12.34 13.97 -0.90
C MET A 87 12.65 15.11 -1.87
N THR A 88 11.67 15.94 -2.22
CA THR A 88 11.96 17.16 -2.99
C THR A 88 12.72 18.15 -2.10
N PRO A 89 13.68 18.93 -2.64
CA PRO A 89 14.46 19.87 -1.84
C PRO A 89 13.60 20.82 -1.00
N PHE A 90 12.51 21.32 -1.58
CA PHE A 90 11.55 22.18 -0.88
C PHE A 90 10.89 21.47 0.32
N SER A 91 10.32 20.27 0.10
CA SER A 91 9.68 19.53 1.19
C SER A 91 10.69 19.15 2.28
N TRP A 92 11.89 18.76 1.87
CA TRP A 92 12.94 18.33 2.79
C TRP A 92 13.47 19.49 3.64
N SER A 93 13.62 20.69 3.07
CA SER A 93 14.01 21.89 3.83
C SER A 93 13.03 22.19 4.97
N ALA A 94 11.72 22.05 4.72
CA ALA A 94 10.70 22.23 5.75
C ALA A 94 10.74 21.11 6.80
N ILE A 95 11.00 19.86 6.39
CA ILE A 95 11.16 18.71 7.32
C ILE A 95 12.38 18.92 8.23
N ALA A 96 13.51 19.34 7.66
CA ALA A 96 14.73 19.63 8.42
C ALA A 96 14.51 20.82 9.38
N ALA A 97 13.86 21.90 8.92
CA ALA A 97 13.53 23.04 9.77
C ALA A 97 12.58 22.66 10.92
N ALA A 98 11.57 21.82 10.66
CA ALA A 98 10.68 21.31 11.70
C ALA A 98 11.45 20.47 12.74
N GLN A 99 12.36 19.60 12.31
CA GLN A 99 13.21 18.82 13.20
C GLN A 99 14.16 19.69 14.02
N ALA A 100 14.75 20.73 13.42
CA ALA A 100 15.58 21.69 14.15
C ALA A 100 14.78 22.40 15.27
N LYS A 101 13.49 22.67 15.03
CA LYS A 101 12.62 23.36 16.00
C LYS A 101 12.14 22.48 17.15
N VAL A 102 11.81 21.20 16.90
CA VAL A 102 11.17 20.32 17.88
C VAL A 102 12.04 19.16 18.37
N GLY A 103 13.25 19.03 17.82
CA GLY A 103 14.15 17.90 18.06
C GLY A 103 13.75 16.64 17.29
N TRP A 104 14.25 15.48 17.74
CA TRP A 104 14.15 14.19 17.03
C TRP A 104 12.85 13.41 17.27
N GLY A 105 11.86 14.00 17.95
CA GLY A 105 10.59 13.34 18.22
C GLY A 105 9.72 13.24 16.96
N TYR A 106 9.54 12.03 16.41
CA TYR A 106 8.78 11.78 15.17
C TYR A 106 7.38 12.42 15.17
N THR A 107 6.65 12.25 16.28
CA THR A 107 5.30 12.79 16.46
C THR A 107 5.32 14.32 16.48
N ASN A 108 6.34 14.91 17.09
CA ASN A 108 6.47 16.36 17.18
C ASN A 108 6.81 16.97 15.82
N ILE A 109 7.72 16.33 15.06
CA ILE A 109 8.07 16.73 13.69
C ILE A 109 6.81 16.70 12.81
N LEU A 110 6.03 15.61 12.85
CA LEU A 110 4.80 15.51 12.06
C LEU A 110 3.78 16.59 12.44
N ARG A 111 3.57 16.80 13.74
CA ARG A 111 2.63 17.83 14.23
C ARG A 111 3.05 19.21 13.77
N GLU A 112 4.34 19.53 13.84
CA GLU A 112 4.84 20.83 13.41
C GLU A 112 4.66 21.04 11.90
N LEU A 113 4.94 20.02 11.09
CA LEU A 113 4.70 20.06 9.65
C LEU A 113 3.22 20.25 9.31
N GLN A 114 2.34 19.47 9.95
CA GLN A 114 0.89 19.58 9.76
C GLN A 114 0.33 20.90 10.28
N ARG A 115 0.94 21.49 11.30
CA ARG A 115 0.59 22.83 11.80
C ARG A 115 0.98 23.91 10.80
N ALA A 116 2.15 23.78 10.15
CA ALA A 116 2.62 24.74 9.15
C ALA A 116 1.80 24.66 7.85
N ASN A 117 1.49 23.46 7.37
CA ASN A 117 0.65 23.27 6.19
C ASN A 117 -0.08 21.91 6.24
N TYR A 118 -1.30 21.91 6.76
CA TYR A 118 -2.08 20.69 6.92
C TYR A 118 -2.38 20.01 5.57
N ASP A 119 -2.81 20.77 4.57
CA ASP A 119 -3.27 20.22 3.29
C ASP A 119 -2.16 19.48 2.53
N PHE A 120 -0.93 19.98 2.62
CA PHE A 120 0.22 19.32 2.02
C PHE A 120 0.64 18.10 2.82
N TYR A 121 0.76 18.20 4.15
CA TYR A 121 1.31 17.14 5.01
C TYR A 121 0.27 16.18 5.62
N GLN A 122 -1.02 16.30 5.29
CA GLN A 122 -2.09 15.43 5.81
C GLN A 122 -1.88 13.94 5.50
N HIS A 123 -1.11 13.63 4.45
CA HIS A 123 -0.82 12.26 4.02
C HIS A 123 0.55 11.76 4.49
N LEU A 124 1.36 12.62 5.11
CA LEU A 124 2.61 12.21 5.73
C LEU A 124 2.27 11.46 7.02
N THR A 125 2.84 10.28 7.20
CA THR A 125 2.60 9.45 8.38
C THR A 125 3.83 9.41 9.28
N ILE A 126 3.60 9.10 10.57
CA ILE A 126 4.68 8.93 11.54
C ILE A 126 5.63 7.81 11.11
N GLN A 127 5.11 6.71 10.56
CA GLN A 127 5.96 5.59 10.10
C GLN A 127 6.93 6.02 9.00
N THR A 128 6.51 6.94 8.12
CA THR A 128 7.38 7.48 7.07
C THR A 128 8.55 8.26 7.69
N ILE A 129 8.29 9.13 8.66
CA ILE A 129 9.33 9.90 9.36
C ILE A 129 10.25 9.00 10.19
N MET A 130 9.70 8.03 10.91
CA MET A 130 10.48 6.99 11.62
C MET A 130 11.40 6.24 10.65
N GLY A 131 10.92 5.98 9.43
CA GLY A 131 11.70 5.34 8.39
C GLY A 131 12.91 6.17 7.93
N TRP A 132 12.89 7.49 8.13
CA TRP A 132 13.95 8.42 7.72
C TRP A 132 14.99 8.70 8.79
N ILE A 133 14.67 8.42 10.05
CA ILE A 133 15.58 8.63 11.18
C ILE A 133 16.22 7.30 11.54
N GLU A 134 17.50 7.34 11.87
CA GLU A 134 18.23 6.24 12.48
C GLU A 134 18.84 6.69 13.80
N THR A 135 18.96 5.75 14.72
CA THR A 135 19.63 5.96 16.00
C THR A 135 20.91 5.15 15.99
N VAL A 136 22.06 5.83 16.08
CA VAL A 136 23.39 5.22 16.07
C VAL A 136 24.14 5.73 17.30
N GLY A 137 24.57 4.83 18.17
CA GLY A 137 25.31 5.19 19.39
C GLY A 137 24.55 6.11 20.35
N GLY A 138 23.22 6.01 20.40
CA GLY A 138 22.36 6.87 21.23
C GLY A 138 22.01 8.23 20.62
N PHE A 139 22.62 8.59 19.49
CA PHE A 139 22.29 9.81 18.77
C PHE A 139 21.35 9.52 17.61
N SER A 140 20.32 10.35 17.47
CA SER A 140 19.41 10.29 16.33
C SER A 140 19.94 11.17 15.21
N ARG A 141 19.88 10.67 13.98
CA ARG A 141 20.26 11.41 12.77
C ARG A 141 19.38 11.01 11.59
N TRP A 142 19.36 11.84 10.55
CA TRP A 142 18.77 11.47 9.28
C TRP A 142 19.56 10.33 8.64
N LYS A 143 18.87 9.36 8.05
CA LYS A 143 19.49 8.27 7.32
C LYS A 143 20.29 8.81 6.13
N PRO A 144 21.50 8.29 5.84
CA PRO A 144 22.28 8.70 4.68
C PRO A 144 21.52 8.57 3.36
N SER A 145 20.72 7.51 3.22
CA SER A 145 19.91 7.27 2.02
C SER A 145 18.83 8.32 1.77
N VAL A 146 18.45 9.06 2.80
CA VAL A 146 17.45 10.13 2.75
C VAL A 146 18.13 11.45 2.39
N THR A 147 19.24 11.78 3.05
CA THR A 147 20.03 12.98 2.75
C THR A 147 20.60 12.97 1.33
N THR A 148 21.06 11.82 0.82
CA THR A 148 21.51 11.73 -0.58
C THR A 148 20.36 12.00 -1.57
N LYS A 149 19.15 11.51 -1.29
CA LYS A 149 17.99 11.64 -2.17
C LYS A 149 17.38 13.04 -2.17
N ALA A 150 17.41 13.72 -1.02
CA ALA A 150 16.93 15.09 -0.89
C ALA A 150 17.79 16.11 -1.67
N GLY A 151 18.94 15.66 -2.20
CA GLY A 151 19.97 16.52 -2.74
C GLY A 151 20.86 17.03 -1.61
N SER A 152 22.17 16.92 -1.79
CA SER A 152 23.23 17.45 -0.90
C SER A 152 23.24 18.99 -0.82
N ALA A 153 22.09 19.65 -0.98
CA ALA A 153 21.96 21.09 -0.87
C ALA A 153 21.51 21.42 0.55
N ALA A 154 22.39 22.11 1.29
CA ALA A 154 22.17 22.70 2.61
C ALA A 154 22.30 21.75 3.82
N PHE A 155 23.52 21.33 4.11
CA PHE A 155 24.01 21.24 5.49
C PHE A 155 25.31 22.05 5.57
N TRP A 156 25.17 23.37 5.73
CA TRP A 156 26.20 24.29 6.19
C TRP A 156 25.57 25.21 7.22
#